data_AF-A0A1M4SXZ2-F1
#
_entry.id   AF-A0A1M4SXZ2-F1
#
_cell.length_a   1.000
_cell.length_b   1.000
_cell.length_c   1.000
_cell.angle_alpha   90.00
_cell.angle_beta   90.00
_cell.angle_gamma   90.00
#
_symmetry.space_group_name_H-M   'P 1'
#
loop_
_entity.id
_entity.type
_entity.pdbx_description
1 polymer ?
#
loop_
_entity_poly.entity_id
_entity_poly.type
_entity_poly.pdbx_seq_one_letter_code
_entity_poly.pdbx_strand_id
1 'polypeptide(L)'
;MKNLIVLLILNSFLLSSCTKSSLEQKITEKNSFWYIYASNKEENIYENINYGYKFYPDGSIDYKGFDFSTNSLKNFRMDDVKQIMKWNYQQKDNVLKIENKTYDVLKFKEDTLILQYSNDKKKRILINLQTNNPTKLKSFRL
;
A
#
# COMPACT_ATOMS: atom_id res chain seq x y z
N MET A 1 -31.08 20.74 -32.56
CA MET A 1 -30.66 19.35 -32.22
C MET A 1 -29.16 19.08 -32.38
N LYS A 2 -28.46 19.58 -33.42
CA LYS A 2 -27.00 19.38 -33.58
C LYS A 2 -26.14 19.91 -32.41
N ASN A 3 -26.53 21.00 -31.76
CA ASN A 3 -25.76 21.60 -30.65
C ASN A 3 -25.89 20.88 -29.30
N LEU A 4 -26.90 20.00 -29.13
CA LEU A 4 -27.09 19.26 -27.87
C LEU A 4 -26.14 18.06 -27.76
N ILE A 5 -25.87 17.41 -28.90
CA ILE A 5 -24.98 16.24 -28.99
C ILE A 5 -23.53 16.66 -28.70
N VAL A 6 -23.11 17.83 -29.20
CA VAL A 6 -21.75 18.37 -28.92
C VAL A 6 -21.58 18.71 -27.44
N LEU A 7 -22.61 19.22 -26.76
CA LEU A 7 -22.57 19.49 -25.31
C LEU A 7 -22.50 18.20 -24.46
N LEU A 8 -23.19 17.14 -24.89
CA LEU A 8 -23.17 15.84 -24.22
C LEU A 8 -21.82 15.12 -24.40
N ILE A 9 -21.17 15.29 -25.54
CA ILE A 9 -19.83 14.74 -25.80
C ILE A 9 -18.75 15.55 -25.06
N LEU A 10 -18.87 16.89 -24.96
CA LEU A 10 -17.90 17.69 -24.20
C LEU A 10 -17.95 17.42 -22.69
N ASN A 11 -19.14 17.17 -22.13
CA ASN A 11 -19.30 16.86 -20.70
C ASN A 11 -18.83 15.44 -20.33
N SER A 12 -18.83 14.50 -21.27
CA SER A 12 -18.28 13.16 -21.01
C SER A 12 -16.75 13.12 -21.03
N PHE A 13 -16.09 14.07 -21.72
CA PHE A 13 -14.63 14.23 -21.67
C PHE A 13 -14.13 14.99 -20.42
N LEU A 14 -14.96 15.84 -19.79
CA LEU A 14 -14.60 16.50 -18.52
C LEU A 14 -14.76 15.58 -17.30
N LEU A 15 -15.39 14.41 -17.49
CA LEU A 15 -15.50 13.33 -16.51
C LEU A 15 -14.49 12.22 -16.74
N SER A 16 -13.44 12.44 -17.57
CA SER A 16 -12.30 11.53 -17.70
C SER A 16 -11.41 11.58 -16.44
N SER A 17 -12.03 11.17 -15.34
CA SER A 17 -11.52 10.18 -14.41
C SER A 17 -10.14 10.46 -13.82
N CYS A 18 -10.14 11.03 -12.62
CA CYS A 18 -9.23 10.57 -11.56
C CYS A 18 -9.59 9.12 -11.16
N THR A 19 -9.65 8.20 -12.12
CA THR A 19 -9.76 6.77 -11.83
C THR A 19 -8.44 6.34 -11.26
N LYS A 20 -8.50 5.85 -10.02
CA LYS A 20 -7.37 5.22 -9.36
C LYS A 20 -6.80 4.11 -10.21
N SER A 21 -5.48 4.03 -10.24
CA SER A 21 -4.75 2.93 -10.87
C SER A 21 -5.15 1.58 -10.27
N SER A 22 -4.90 0.49 -10.99
CA SER A 22 -5.13 -0.87 -10.48
C SER A 22 -4.39 -1.15 -9.17
N LEU A 23 -3.17 -0.61 -9.03
CA LEU A 23 -2.42 -0.67 -7.78
C LEU A 23 -3.16 0.05 -6.65
N GLU A 24 -3.54 1.32 -6.86
CA GLU A 24 -4.28 2.10 -5.85
C GLU A 24 -5.58 1.42 -5.42
N GLN A 25 -6.32 0.86 -6.38
CA GLN A 25 -7.54 0.12 -6.11
C GLN A 25 -7.25 -1.11 -5.23
N LYS A 26 -6.21 -1.90 -5.56
CA LYS A 26 -5.88 -3.10 -4.78
C LYS A 26 -5.36 -2.74 -3.39
N ILE A 27 -4.46 -1.78 -3.26
CA ILE A 27 -3.87 -1.45 -1.95
C ILE A 27 -4.91 -0.87 -0.99
N THR A 28 -5.93 -0.19 -1.52
CA THR A 28 -7.05 0.38 -0.75
C THR A 28 -8.30 -0.49 -0.69
N GLU A 29 -8.23 -1.74 -1.16
CA GLU A 29 -9.36 -2.67 -1.13
C GLU A 29 -9.88 -2.87 0.29
N LYS A 30 -11.20 -3.11 0.43
CA LYS A 30 -11.81 -3.35 1.74
C LYS A 30 -11.11 -4.53 2.43
N ASN A 31 -10.80 -4.36 3.72
CA ASN A 31 -10.07 -5.34 4.54
C ASN A 31 -8.63 -5.63 4.09
N SER A 32 -8.04 -4.80 3.21
CA SER A 32 -6.61 -4.91 2.91
C SER A 32 -5.78 -4.60 4.15
N PHE A 33 -4.75 -5.42 4.37
CA PHE A 33 -3.71 -5.13 5.35
C PHE A 33 -2.38 -5.68 4.85
N TRP A 34 -1.46 -4.76 4.62
CA TRP A 34 -0.19 -5.01 3.95
C TRP A 34 0.92 -5.16 4.97
N TYR A 35 1.27 -6.40 5.29
CA TYR A 35 2.35 -6.74 6.21
C TYR A 35 3.70 -6.34 5.64
N ILE A 36 4.55 -5.81 6.49
CA ILE A 36 5.92 -5.42 6.16
C ILE A 36 6.84 -6.61 6.41
N TYR A 37 7.65 -6.90 5.41
CA TYR A 37 8.75 -7.84 5.50
C TYR A 37 10.06 -7.07 5.35
N ALA A 38 10.95 -7.21 6.34
CA ALA A 38 12.24 -6.53 6.41
C ALA A 38 13.36 -7.52 6.10
N SER A 39 14.42 -7.06 5.41
CA SER A 39 15.59 -7.90 5.12
C SER A 39 16.16 -8.46 6.42
N ASN A 40 16.43 -9.77 6.44
CA ASN A 40 17.27 -10.34 7.48
C ASN A 40 18.76 -10.15 7.10
N LYS A 41 19.67 -10.73 7.89
CA LYS A 41 21.12 -10.63 7.65
C LYS A 41 21.58 -11.39 6.40
N GLU A 42 20.74 -12.26 5.85
CA GLU A 42 20.99 -13.00 4.61
C GLU A 42 20.41 -12.22 3.43
N GLU A 43 21.15 -12.17 2.33
CA GLU A 43 20.68 -11.48 1.13
C GLU A 43 19.40 -12.13 0.59
N ASN A 44 18.43 -11.29 0.22
CA ASN A 44 17.17 -11.68 -0.42
C ASN A 44 16.18 -12.49 0.43
N ILE A 45 16.42 -12.65 1.74
CA ILE A 45 15.43 -13.18 2.67
C ILE A 45 14.85 -12.04 3.51
N TYR A 46 13.52 -11.98 3.58
CA TYR A 46 12.79 -10.96 4.32
C TYR A 46 11.87 -11.62 5.33
N GLU A 47 11.83 -11.09 6.55
CA GLU A 47 11.06 -11.64 7.67
C GLU A 47 9.91 -10.69 8.03
N ASN A 48 8.76 -11.29 8.34
CA ASN A 48 7.60 -10.53 8.79
C ASN A 48 7.91 -9.90 10.15
N ILE A 49 7.74 -8.59 10.27
CA ILE A 49 7.99 -7.86 11.52
C ILE A 49 6.73 -7.70 12.38
N ASN A 50 5.61 -8.33 12.01
CA ASN A 50 4.29 -8.28 12.64
C ASN A 50 3.61 -6.91 12.60
N TYR A 51 4.10 -6.03 11.73
CA TYR A 51 3.51 -4.72 11.46
C TYR A 51 3.16 -4.58 10.00
N GLY A 52 2.25 -3.65 9.71
CA GLY A 52 1.81 -3.38 8.35
C GLY A 52 1.03 -2.09 8.23
N TYR A 53 0.58 -1.86 7.00
CA TYR A 53 -0.18 -0.67 6.63
C TYR A 53 -1.61 -1.04 6.22
N LYS A 54 -2.54 -0.18 6.62
CA LYS A 54 -3.86 -0.11 6.00
C LYS A 54 -3.96 1.21 5.24
N PHE A 55 -3.98 1.12 3.91
CA PHE A 55 -4.06 2.28 3.03
C PHE A 55 -5.53 2.65 2.81
N TYR A 56 -5.83 3.94 2.92
CA TYR A 56 -7.18 4.44 2.69
C TYR A 56 -7.28 5.22 1.38
N PRO A 57 -8.46 5.21 0.74
CA PRO A 57 -8.70 5.94 -0.49
C PRO A 57 -8.39 7.44 -0.47
N ASP A 58 -8.46 8.08 0.70
CA ASP A 58 -8.22 9.52 0.88
C ASP A 58 -6.73 9.87 1.04
N GLY A 59 -5.83 8.90 0.81
CA GLY A 59 -4.39 9.07 0.99
C GLY A 59 -3.94 8.98 2.44
N SER A 60 -4.82 8.65 3.40
CA SER A 60 -4.39 8.34 4.78
C SER A 60 -3.91 6.90 4.92
N ILE A 61 -3.10 6.63 5.95
CA ILE A 61 -2.63 5.30 6.32
C ILE A 61 -2.80 5.10 7.82
N ASP A 62 -3.23 3.90 8.22
CA ASP A 62 -3.00 3.42 9.59
C ASP A 62 -1.82 2.45 9.61
N TYR A 63 -0.88 2.66 10.53
CA TYR A 63 0.12 1.66 10.89
C TYR A 63 -0.48 0.76 11.98
N LYS A 64 -0.45 -0.55 11.75
CA LYS A 64 -1.02 -1.53 12.69
C LYS A 64 -0.03 -2.64 12.99
N GLY A 65 -0.08 -3.12 14.22
CA GLY A 65 0.55 -4.38 14.62
C GLY A 65 -0.46 -5.52 14.59
N PHE A 66 0.02 -6.75 14.45
CA PHE A 66 -0.77 -7.94 14.65
C PHE A 66 -0.57 -8.48 16.07
N ASP A 67 -1.66 -8.63 16.82
CA ASP A 67 -1.66 -9.24 18.15
C ASP A 67 -2.01 -10.73 18.03
N PHE A 68 -1.02 -11.57 18.30
CA PHE A 68 -1.16 -13.03 18.23
C PHE A 68 -2.05 -13.61 19.33
N SER A 69 -2.11 -12.97 20.49
CA SER A 69 -2.91 -13.46 21.62
C SER A 69 -4.41 -13.37 21.32
N THR A 70 -4.81 -12.32 20.60
CA THR A 70 -6.20 -12.09 20.20
C THR A 70 -6.47 -12.37 18.72
N ASN A 71 -5.44 -12.79 17.97
CA ASN A 71 -5.47 -12.99 16.52
C ASN A 71 -6.13 -11.80 15.78
N SER A 72 -5.74 -10.57 16.15
CA SER A 72 -6.40 -9.34 15.68
C SER A 72 -5.42 -8.21 15.37
N LEU A 73 -5.84 -7.25 14.55
CA LEU A 73 -5.06 -6.04 14.28
C LEU A 73 -5.23 -5.03 15.41
N LYS A 74 -4.11 -4.52 15.93
CA LYS A 74 -4.06 -3.43 16.91
C LYS A 74 -3.55 -2.16 16.25
N ASN A 75 -4.20 -1.05 16.59
CA ASN A 75 -3.71 0.25 16.15
C ASN A 75 -2.38 0.55 16.85
N PHE A 76 -1.41 1.03 16.10
CA PHE A 76 -0.23 1.64 16.70
C PHE A 76 -0.62 3.01 17.28
N ARG A 77 -0.25 3.27 18.53
CA ARG A 77 -0.40 4.58 19.19
C ARG A 77 0.94 4.94 19.82
N MET A 78 1.37 6.19 19.66
CA MET A 78 2.43 6.79 20.45
C MET A 78 1.79 7.84 21.34
N ASP A 79 1.97 7.74 22.65
CA ASP A 79 1.52 8.73 23.64
C ASP A 79 0.04 9.14 23.49
N ASP A 80 -0.83 8.16 23.21
CA ASP A 80 -2.26 8.32 22.94
C ASP A 80 -2.65 9.20 21.74
N VAL A 81 -1.66 9.66 20.95
CA VAL A 81 -1.90 10.41 19.72
C VAL A 81 -1.95 9.47 18.53
N LYS A 82 -3.02 9.57 17.73
CA LYS A 82 -3.09 8.91 16.43
C LYS A 82 -2.24 9.71 15.43
N GLN A 83 -1.10 9.16 15.03
CA GLN A 83 -0.28 9.76 13.98
C GLN A 83 -1.03 9.70 12.64
N ILE A 84 -1.30 10.87 12.05
CA ILE A 84 -1.90 10.96 10.71
C ILE A 84 -0.77 10.76 9.69
N MET A 85 -0.68 9.56 9.15
CA MET A 85 0.27 9.22 8.09
C MET A 85 -0.39 9.31 6.73
N LYS A 86 0.39 9.69 5.73
CA LYS A 86 -0.08 9.90 4.35
C LYS A 86 0.65 9.03 3.36
N TRP A 87 -0.04 8.63 2.30
CA TRP A 87 0.55 8.00 1.14
C TRP A 87 0.03 8.64 -0.15
N ASN A 88 0.78 8.42 -1.22
CA ASN A 88 0.38 8.74 -2.57
C ASN A 88 1.08 7.81 -3.57
N TYR A 89 0.39 7.41 -4.63
CA TYR A 89 0.99 6.68 -5.73
C TYR A 89 1.02 7.56 -6.99
N GLN A 90 2.22 7.80 -7.50
CA GLN A 90 2.46 8.56 -8.72
C GLN A 90 2.56 7.59 -9.90
N GLN A 91 1.42 7.25 -10.50
CA GLN A 91 1.34 6.22 -11.55
C GLN A 91 2.28 6.46 -12.73
N LYS A 92 2.44 7.72 -13.15
CA LYS A 92 3.32 8.09 -14.27
C LYS A 92 4.78 7.67 -14.02
N ASP A 93 5.24 7.84 -12.80
CA ASP A 93 6.63 7.58 -12.40
C ASP A 93 6.78 6.20 -11.75
N ASN A 94 5.66 5.48 -11.53
CA ASN A 94 5.60 4.21 -10.82
C ASN A 94 6.23 4.29 -9.42
N VAL A 95 5.98 5.43 -8.73
CA VAL A 95 6.54 5.76 -7.42
C VAL A 95 5.44 5.74 -6.35
N LEU A 96 5.69 5.02 -5.27
CA LEU A 96 4.86 5.01 -4.06
C LEU A 96 5.53 5.85 -2.97
N LYS A 97 4.83 6.85 -2.45
CA LYS A 97 5.27 7.65 -1.31
C LYS A 97 4.49 7.22 -0.07
N ILE A 98 5.20 6.91 1.01
CA ILE A 98 4.64 6.57 2.31
C ILE A 98 5.35 7.45 3.33
N GLU A 99 4.61 8.37 3.93
CA GLU A 99 5.14 9.42 4.80
C GLU A 99 6.28 10.22 4.12
N ASN A 100 7.48 10.19 4.71
CA ASN A 100 8.69 10.83 4.21
C ASN A 100 9.56 9.89 3.35
N LYS A 101 9.08 8.68 3.04
CA LYS A 101 9.82 7.68 2.26
C LYS A 101 9.24 7.60 0.85
N THR A 102 10.14 7.59 -0.14
CA THR A 102 9.82 7.44 -1.55
C THR A 102 10.33 6.09 -2.02
N TYR A 103 9.47 5.34 -2.72
CA TYR A 103 9.78 4.02 -3.23
C TYR A 103 9.48 3.90 -4.71
N ASP A 104 10.38 3.27 -5.44
CA ASP A 104 10.11 2.77 -6.78
C ASP A 104 9.36 1.44 -6.66
N VAL A 105 8.25 1.27 -7.39
CA VAL A 105 7.49 0.03 -7.40
C VAL A 105 8.12 -0.95 -8.40
N LEU A 106 8.92 -1.90 -7.92
CA LEU A 106 9.62 -2.84 -8.80
C LEU A 106 8.71 -3.93 -9.37
N LYS A 107 7.78 -4.43 -8.54
CA LYS A 107 6.85 -5.48 -8.93
C LYS A 107 5.60 -5.44 -8.07
N PHE A 108 4.46 -5.60 -8.73
CA PHE A 108 3.17 -5.80 -8.09
C PHE A 108 2.51 -7.03 -8.74
N LYS A 109 2.35 -8.09 -7.96
CA LYS A 109 1.70 -9.33 -8.43
C LYS A 109 0.81 -9.88 -7.32
N GLU A 110 -0.46 -10.06 -7.64
CA GLU A 110 -1.49 -10.58 -6.72
C GLU A 110 -1.50 -9.76 -5.42
N ASP A 111 -1.07 -10.37 -4.32
CA ASP A 111 -1.04 -9.76 -2.98
C ASP A 111 0.37 -9.37 -2.54
N THR A 112 1.35 -9.33 -3.46
CA THR A 112 2.75 -8.97 -3.15
C THR A 112 3.19 -7.72 -3.89
N LEU A 113 3.75 -6.78 -3.14
CA LEU A 113 4.33 -5.53 -3.62
C LEU A 113 5.81 -5.46 -3.22
N ILE A 114 6.69 -5.38 -4.21
CA ILE A 114 8.13 -5.25 -4.04
C ILE A 114 8.50 -3.79 -4.33
N LEU A 115 9.00 -3.12 -3.31
CA LEU A 115 9.40 -1.73 -3.32
C LEU A 115 10.92 -1.62 -3.18
N GLN A 116 11.51 -0.60 -3.78
CA GLN A 116 12.89 -0.20 -3.53
C GLN A 116 12.90 1.25 -3.07
N TYR A 117 13.67 1.59 -2.02
CA TYR A 117 13.82 2.99 -1.64
C TYR A 117 14.45 3.77 -2.79
N SER A 118 13.91 4.93 -3.17
CA SER A 118 14.47 5.66 -4.32
C SER A 118 15.84 6.29 -4.04
N ASN A 119 16.27 6.35 -2.77
CA ASN A 119 17.56 6.92 -2.36
C ASN A 119 18.66 5.88 -2.06
N ASP A 120 18.33 4.58 -2.03
CA ASP A 120 19.32 3.51 -1.90
C ASP A 120 18.86 2.23 -2.63
N LYS A 121 19.59 1.12 -2.53
CA LYS A 121 19.18 -0.15 -3.19
C LYS A 121 18.40 -1.09 -2.26
N LYS A 122 18.02 -0.63 -1.07
CA LYS A 122 17.30 -1.48 -0.12
C LYS A 122 15.88 -1.70 -0.62
N LYS A 123 15.41 -2.92 -0.48
CA LYS A 123 14.05 -3.30 -0.84
C LYS A 123 13.18 -3.38 0.41
N ARG A 124 11.88 -3.16 0.21
CA ARG A 124 10.82 -3.40 1.18
C ARG A 124 9.77 -4.28 0.51
N ILE A 125 9.39 -5.36 1.15
CA ILE A 125 8.34 -6.23 0.65
C ILE A 125 7.07 -5.99 1.48
N LEU A 126 5.96 -5.76 0.79
CA LEU A 126 4.64 -5.69 1.39
C LEU A 126 3.79 -6.86 0.88
N ILE A 127 3.16 -7.60 1.78
CA ILE A 127 2.28 -8.72 1.42
C ILE A 127 0.92 -8.53 2.07
N ASN A 128 -0.15 -8.55 1.28
CA ASN A 128 -1.52 -8.43 1.77
C ASN A 128 -2.03 -9.79 2.23
N LEU A 129 -1.93 -10.06 3.53
CA LEU A 129 -2.55 -11.25 4.13
C LEU A 129 -3.93 -10.94 4.74
N GLN A 130 -4.47 -9.73 4.52
CA GLN A 130 -5.68 -9.25 5.18
C GLN A 130 -5.55 -9.37 6.72
N THR A 131 -6.59 -9.82 7.41
CA THR A 131 -6.55 -10.07 8.85
C THR A 131 -6.07 -11.48 9.21
N ASN A 132 -5.51 -12.24 8.26
CA ASN A 132 -4.99 -13.57 8.55
C ASN A 132 -3.71 -13.51 9.38
N ASN A 133 -3.51 -14.52 10.22
CA ASN A 133 -2.33 -14.64 11.07
C ASN A 133 -1.04 -14.67 10.21
N PRO A 134 -0.11 -13.71 10.39
CA PRO A 134 1.10 -13.61 9.59
C PRO A 134 2.09 -14.76 9.84
N THR A 135 1.96 -15.51 10.94
CA THR A 135 2.82 -16.69 11.19
C THR A 135 2.70 -17.78 10.13
N LYS A 136 1.65 -17.74 9.29
CA LYS A 136 1.53 -18.61 8.12
C LYS A 136 2.61 -18.34 7.06
N LEU A 137 3.11 -17.11 6.97
CA LEU A 137 4.18 -16.71 6.06
C LEU A 137 5.25 -15.93 6.83
N LYS A 138 6.12 -16.63 7.56
CA LYS A 138 7.13 -16.00 8.42
C LYS A 138 8.20 -15.27 7.62
N SER A 139 8.59 -15.83 6.48
CA SER A 139 9.62 -15.27 5.61
C SER A 139 9.20 -15.29 4.14
N PHE A 140 9.86 -14.44 3.37
CA PHE A 140 9.69 -14.31 1.93
C PHE A 140 11.08 -14.24 1.28
N ARG A 141 11.27 -14.99 0.19
CA ARG A 141 12.52 -15.02 -0.57
C ARG A 141 12.29 -14.44 -1.97
N LEU A 142 13.11 -13.47 -2.35
CA LEU A 142 13.11 -12.90 -3.70
C LEU A 142 13.86 -13.77 -4.70
#